data_AF-A0A7W0S5W0-F1
#
_entry.id   AF-A0A7W0S5W0-F1
#
_cell.length_a   1.000
_cell.length_b   1.000
_cell.length_c   1.000
_cell.angle_alpha   90.00
_cell.angle_beta   90.00
_cell.angle_gamma   90.00
#
_symmetry.space_group_name_H-M   'P 1'
#
loop_
_entity.id
_entity.type
_entity.pdbx_description
1 polymer ?
#
loop_
_entity_poly.entity_id
_entity_poly.type
_entity_poly.pdbx_seq_one_letter_code
_entity_poly.pdbx_strand_id
1 'polypeptide(L)'
;ASVTVSAGEREGLVTVTCSGEDLGLLIGKHGQTIDAIQYLANAVARAEGSEYEVVVDAAGYRARRNASLEAVANRSAREAATTQNAVELEPMTPVERKIVHEALKDDPEVETQSEGSEPNRYVVVLPRSSAD
;
A
#
# COMPACT_ATOMS: atom_id res chain seq x y z
N ALA A 1 19.93 -17.84 5.59
CA ALA A 1 18.50 -17.56 5.47
C ALA A 1 17.87 -18.49 4.44
N SER A 2 16.86 -19.26 4.83
CA SER A 2 16.05 -20.05 3.89
C SER A 2 14.66 -19.41 3.77
N VAL A 3 14.24 -19.13 2.55
CA VAL A 3 12.87 -18.72 2.23
C VAL A 3 12.14 -19.91 1.64
N THR A 4 11.01 -20.26 2.21
CA THR A 4 10.04 -21.22 1.65
C THR A 4 9.00 -20.46 0.86
N VAL A 5 8.72 -20.93 -0.35
CA VAL A 5 7.68 -20.40 -1.22
C VAL A 5 6.59 -21.46 -1.37
N SER A 6 5.34 -21.04 -1.18
CA SER A 6 4.16 -21.87 -1.41
C SER A 6 3.21 -21.13 -2.34
N ALA A 7 2.46 -21.85 -3.17
CA ALA A 7 1.45 -21.27 -4.04
C ALA A 7 0.10 -21.94 -3.80
N GLY A 8 -0.96 -21.14 -3.79
CA GLY A 8 -2.34 -21.60 -3.74
C GLY A 8 -3.14 -20.96 -4.87
N GLU A 9 -3.98 -21.75 -5.53
CA GLU A 9 -4.80 -21.30 -6.65
C GLU A 9 -6.28 -21.31 -6.26
N ARG A 10 -6.98 -20.21 -6.53
CA ARG A 10 -8.43 -20.07 -6.33
C ARG A 10 -9.00 -19.09 -7.33
N GLU A 11 -10.07 -19.48 -8.05
CA GLU A 11 -10.89 -18.55 -8.85
C GLU A 11 -10.10 -17.60 -9.78
N GLY A 12 -9.12 -18.11 -10.53
CA GLY A 12 -8.30 -17.28 -11.42
C GLY A 12 -7.23 -16.44 -10.71
N LEU A 13 -7.00 -16.68 -9.42
CA LEU A 13 -5.95 -16.04 -8.61
C LEU A 13 -4.93 -17.09 -8.15
N VAL A 14 -3.65 -16.82 -8.38
CA VAL A 14 -2.53 -17.56 -7.80
C VAL A 14 -1.92 -16.70 -6.70
N THR A 15 -2.03 -17.14 -5.46
CA THR A 15 -1.36 -16.49 -4.32
C THR A 15 -0.06 -17.21 -4.02
N VAL A 16 1.05 -16.49 -4.18
CA VAL A 16 2.40 -16.93 -3.81
C VAL A 16 2.73 -16.39 -2.43
N THR A 17 2.91 -17.27 -1.45
CA THR A 17 3.27 -16.90 -0.08
C THR A 17 4.71 -17.29 0.21
N CYS A 18 5.51 -16.28 0.53
CA CYS A 18 6.89 -16.42 0.98
C CYS A 18 6.94 -16.40 2.52
N SER A 19 7.66 -17.35 3.11
CA SER A 19 7.87 -17.50 4.56
C SER A 19 9.31 -17.86 4.85
N GLY A 20 9.81 -17.55 6.05
CA GLY A 20 11.17 -17.90 6.47
C GLY A 20 11.95 -16.73 7.05
N GLU A 21 13.26 -16.92 7.15
CA GLU A 21 14.18 -15.91 7.68
C GLU A 21 14.56 -14.90 6.57
N ASP A 22 14.77 -13.63 6.93
CA ASP A 22 15.19 -12.54 6.04
C ASP A 22 14.21 -12.13 4.90
N LEU A 23 12.91 -12.16 5.17
CA LEU A 23 11.90 -11.60 4.24
C LEU A 23 12.01 -10.09 4.03
N GLY A 24 12.81 -9.37 4.84
CA GLY A 24 12.98 -7.92 4.73
C GLY A 24 13.48 -7.47 3.36
N LEU A 25 14.40 -8.23 2.74
CA LEU A 25 14.90 -7.94 1.40
C LEU A 25 13.83 -8.17 0.32
N LEU A 26 13.04 -9.24 0.47
CA LEU A 26 11.92 -9.56 -0.42
C LEU A 26 10.83 -8.49 -0.37
N ILE A 27 10.53 -7.99 0.83
CA ILE A 27 9.53 -6.93 1.03
C ILE A 27 10.06 -5.61 0.44
N GLY A 28 11.31 -5.26 0.75
CA GLY A 28 11.90 -3.98 0.37
C GLY A 28 11.33 -2.79 1.14
N LYS A 29 11.82 -1.59 0.84
CA LYS A 29 11.34 -0.36 1.47
C LYS A 29 9.87 -0.13 1.07
N HIS A 30 8.97 -0.04 2.05
CA HIS A 30 7.53 0.14 1.83
C HIS A 30 6.90 -0.85 0.81
N GLY A 31 7.42 -2.08 0.71
CA GLY A 31 6.83 -3.09 -0.17
C GLY A 31 7.22 -2.97 -1.64
N GLN A 32 8.11 -2.04 -2.00
CA GLN A 32 8.48 -1.80 -3.40
C GLN A 32 9.06 -3.04 -4.09
N THR A 33 9.83 -3.87 -3.38
CA THR A 33 10.43 -5.07 -3.97
C THR A 33 9.38 -6.15 -4.22
N ILE A 34 8.50 -6.41 -3.24
CA ILE A 34 7.45 -7.43 -3.41
C ILE A 34 6.44 -7.02 -4.49
N ASP A 35 6.16 -5.72 -4.63
CA ASP A 35 5.32 -5.18 -5.71
C ASP A 35 5.97 -5.33 -7.08
N ALA A 36 7.28 -5.03 -7.20
CA ALA A 36 8.02 -5.23 -8.44
C ALA A 36 8.06 -6.71 -8.86
N ILE A 37 8.26 -7.63 -7.90
CA ILE A 37 8.23 -9.08 -8.16
C ILE A 37 6.84 -9.52 -8.62
N GLN A 38 5.78 -9.06 -7.96
CA GLN A 38 4.41 -9.35 -8.37
C GLN A 38 4.12 -8.82 -9.78
N TYR A 39 4.55 -7.60 -10.10
CA TYR A 39 4.40 -7.02 -11.43
C TYR A 39 5.06 -7.90 -12.50
N LEU A 40 6.30 -8.32 -12.27
CA LEU A 40 7.04 -9.19 -13.19
C LEU A 40 6.37 -10.56 -13.32
N ALA A 41 5.92 -11.16 -12.22
CA ALA A 41 5.23 -12.45 -12.23
C ALA A 41 3.94 -12.38 -13.07
N ASN A 42 3.15 -11.32 -12.92
CA ASN A 42 1.96 -11.10 -13.74
C ASN A 42 2.30 -10.82 -15.21
N ALA A 43 3.36 -10.07 -15.49
CA ALA A 43 3.79 -9.79 -16.87
C ALA A 43 4.19 -11.08 -17.59
N VAL A 44 4.93 -11.97 -16.92
CA VAL A 44 5.30 -13.29 -17.46
C VAL A 44 4.07 -14.17 -17.64
N ALA A 45 3.19 -14.25 -16.63
CA ALA A 45 1.96 -15.04 -16.73
C ALA A 45 1.10 -14.63 -17.93
N ARG A 46 0.93 -13.31 -18.15
CA ARG A 46 0.20 -12.78 -19.30
C ARG A 46 0.88 -13.06 -20.63
N ALA A 47 2.22 -12.98 -20.69
CA ALA A 47 2.97 -13.28 -21.90
C ALA A 47 2.82 -14.76 -22.32
N GLU A 48 2.67 -15.66 -21.35
CA GLU A 48 2.39 -17.08 -21.56
C GLU A 48 0.89 -17.39 -21.81
N GLY A 49 0.04 -16.36 -21.90
CA GLY A 49 -1.40 -16.52 -22.15
C GLY A 49 -2.21 -17.00 -20.94
N SER A 50 -1.66 -16.91 -19.73
CA SER A 50 -2.38 -17.21 -18.50
C SER A 50 -3.44 -16.14 -18.21
N GLU A 51 -4.64 -16.60 -17.85
CA GLU A 51 -5.71 -15.74 -17.34
C GLU A 51 -5.60 -15.51 -15.83
N TYR A 52 -4.65 -16.18 -15.16
CA TYR A 52 -4.49 -16.05 -13.72
C TYR A 52 -3.79 -14.75 -13.34
N GLU A 53 -4.35 -14.05 -12.36
CA GLU A 53 -3.65 -12.99 -11.64
C GLU A 53 -2.73 -13.59 -10.59
N VAL A 54 -1.51 -13.07 -10.47
CA VAL A 54 -0.54 -13.50 -9.45
C VAL A 54 -0.48 -12.46 -8.34
N VAL A 55 -0.66 -12.89 -7.10
CA VAL A 55 -0.43 -12.05 -5.91
C VAL A 55 0.73 -12.63 -5.11
N VAL A 56 1.67 -11.77 -4.73
CA VAL A 56 2.84 -12.17 -3.92
C VAL A 56 2.70 -11.57 -2.54
N ASP A 57 2.75 -12.40 -1.50
CA ASP A 57 2.74 -11.97 -0.10
C ASP A 57 3.93 -12.55 0.67
N ALA A 58 4.40 -11.81 1.67
CA ALA A 58 5.50 -12.19 2.53
C ALA A 58 5.03 -12.23 3.98
N ALA A 59 4.70 -13.43 4.46
CA ALA A 59 4.24 -13.68 5.82
C ALA A 59 3.19 -12.67 6.33
N GLY A 60 2.15 -12.35 5.54
CA GLY A 60 1.08 -11.41 5.90
C GLY A 60 1.48 -9.93 5.86
N TYR A 61 2.57 -9.59 5.18
CA TYR A 61 3.07 -8.22 5.09
C TYR A 61 2.02 -7.24 4.57
N ARG A 62 1.31 -7.59 3.50
CA ARG A 62 0.35 -6.68 2.86
C ARG A 62 -0.75 -6.26 3.82
N ALA A 63 -1.36 -7.22 4.53
CA ALA A 63 -2.40 -6.94 5.51
C ALA A 63 -1.90 -6.04 6.66
N ARG A 64 -0.71 -6.33 7.21
CA ARG A 64 -0.10 -5.49 8.25
C ARG A 64 0.21 -4.08 7.75
N ARG A 65 0.67 -3.96 6.51
CA ARG A 65 1.03 -2.67 5.91
C ARG A 65 -0.21 -1.81 5.68
N ASN A 66 -1.29 -2.40 5.17
CA ASN A 66 -2.57 -1.71 5.01
C ASN A 66 -3.10 -1.19 6.35
N ALA A 67 -3.15 -2.05 7.37
CA ALA A 67 -3.59 -1.63 8.71
C ALA A 67 -2.72 -0.51 9.31
N SER A 68 -1.41 -0.55 9.05
CA SER A 68 -0.48 0.51 9.47
C SER A 68 -0.77 1.84 8.76
N LEU A 69 -1.02 1.82 7.45
CA LEU A 69 -1.35 3.01 6.66
C LEU A 69 -2.70 3.61 7.07
N GLU A 70 -3.72 2.78 7.29
CA GLU A 70 -5.02 3.23 7.82
C GLU A 70 -4.84 3.88 9.20
N ALA A 71 -4.03 3.29 10.08
CA ALA A 71 -3.76 3.86 11.39
C ALA A 71 -3.00 5.20 11.30
N VAL A 72 -2.04 5.33 10.38
CA VAL A 72 -1.35 6.60 10.11
C VAL A 72 -2.34 7.65 9.61
N ALA A 73 -3.14 7.31 8.59
CA ALA A 73 -4.14 8.19 7.99
C ALA A 73 -5.10 8.75 9.05
N ASN A 74 -5.69 7.89 9.88
CA ASN A 74 -6.61 8.28 10.93
C ASN A 74 -5.97 9.18 12.02
N ARG A 75 -4.69 8.95 12.36
CA ARG A 75 -3.98 9.83 13.30
C ARG A 75 -3.73 11.21 12.70
N SER A 76 -3.27 11.24 11.44
CA SER A 76 -3.00 12.48 10.73
C SER A 76 -4.28 13.28 10.45
N ALA A 77 -5.41 12.62 10.20
CA ALA A 77 -6.72 13.27 10.10
C ALA A 77 -7.08 14.02 11.39
N ARG A 78 -6.97 13.34 12.55
CA ARG A 78 -7.23 13.96 13.85
C ARG A 78 -6.30 15.13 14.13
N GLU A 79 -5.02 14.99 13.79
CA GLU A 79 -4.03 16.06 13.95
C GLU A 79 -4.35 17.27 13.05
N ALA A 80 -4.66 17.03 11.77
CA ALA A 80 -5.03 18.09 10.84
C ALA A 80 -6.31 18.82 11.28
N ALA A 81 -7.35 18.08 11.65
CA ALA A 81 -8.60 18.65 12.16
C ALA A 81 -8.40 19.46 13.46
N THR A 82 -7.58 18.95 14.40
CA THR A 82 -7.35 19.64 15.68
C THR A 82 -6.51 20.90 15.50
N THR A 83 -5.45 20.82 14.70
CA THR A 83 -4.47 21.90 14.55
C THR A 83 -4.86 22.92 13.48
N GLN A 84 -5.82 22.58 12.63
CA GLN A 84 -6.18 23.34 11.44
C GLN A 84 -4.99 23.59 10.49
N ASN A 85 -4.01 22.66 10.49
CA ASN A 85 -2.85 22.68 9.62
C ASN A 85 -2.78 21.40 8.78
N ALA A 86 -2.16 21.50 7.61
CA ALA A 86 -1.88 20.35 6.76
C ALA A 86 -0.88 19.39 7.42
N VAL A 87 -1.09 18.08 7.23
CA VAL A 87 -0.17 17.04 7.69
C VAL A 87 0.35 16.25 6.49
N GLU A 88 1.66 16.33 6.25
CA GLU A 88 2.34 15.58 5.21
C GLU A 88 2.71 14.18 5.71
N LEU A 89 2.38 13.15 4.92
CA LEU A 89 2.79 11.78 5.19
C LEU A 89 4.13 11.44 4.52
N GLU A 90 4.75 10.34 4.96
CA GLU A 90 5.93 9.81 4.29
C GLU A 90 5.62 9.42 2.83
N PRO A 91 6.59 9.54 1.90
CA PRO A 91 6.43 9.04 0.53
C PRO A 91 6.06 7.55 0.49
N MET A 92 5.11 7.21 -0.38
CA MET A 92 4.52 5.87 -0.44
C MET A 92 4.10 5.53 -1.88
N THR A 93 3.92 4.24 -2.19
CA THR A 93 3.57 3.80 -3.56
C THR A 93 2.17 4.26 -3.96
N PRO A 94 1.81 4.25 -5.27
CA PRO A 94 0.46 4.61 -5.70
C PRO A 94 -0.65 3.77 -5.03
N VAL A 95 -0.39 2.49 -4.77
CA VAL A 95 -1.34 1.59 -4.07
C VAL A 95 -1.50 2.02 -2.62
N GLU A 96 -0.40 2.34 -1.93
CA GLU A 96 -0.44 2.82 -0.55
C GLU A 96 -1.16 4.17 -0.42
N ARG A 97 -0.92 5.11 -1.36
CA ARG A 97 -1.65 6.38 -1.39
C ARG A 97 -3.15 6.18 -1.57
N LYS A 98 -3.55 5.23 -2.43
CA LYS A 98 -4.95 4.89 -2.63
C LYS A 98 -5.59 4.39 -1.33
N ILE A 99 -4.90 3.56 -0.54
CA ILE A 99 -5.39 3.11 0.77
C ILE A 99 -5.65 4.30 1.70
N VAL A 100 -4.72 5.26 1.78
CA VAL A 100 -4.90 6.48 2.59
C VAL A 100 -6.07 7.31 2.12
N HIS A 101 -6.17 7.55 0.80
CA HIS A 101 -7.29 8.29 0.21
C HIS A 101 -8.63 7.62 0.48
N GLU A 102 -8.71 6.29 0.35
CA GLU A 102 -9.94 5.53 0.63
C GLU A 102 -10.29 5.53 2.12
N ALA A 103 -9.30 5.42 3.00
CA ALA A 103 -9.52 5.44 4.45
C ALA A 103 -10.13 6.76 4.96
N LEU A 104 -9.79 7.89 4.32
CA LEU A 104 -10.24 9.22 4.72
C LEU A 104 -11.29 9.83 3.78
N LYS A 105 -11.76 9.08 2.78
CA LYS A 105 -12.64 9.58 1.73
C LYS A 105 -13.92 10.23 2.27
N ASP A 106 -14.52 9.57 3.26
CA ASP A 106 -15.82 9.96 3.84
C ASP A 106 -15.65 10.72 5.17
N ASP A 107 -14.42 11.15 5.50
CA ASP A 107 -14.16 11.95 6.70
C ASP A 107 -14.73 13.38 6.53
N PRO A 108 -15.58 13.84 7.47
CA PRO A 108 -16.22 15.15 7.36
C PRO A 108 -15.33 16.32 7.77
N GLU A 109 -14.18 16.08 8.42
CA GLU A 109 -13.29 17.12 8.95
C GLU A 109 -12.04 17.31 8.11
N VAL A 110 -11.68 16.32 7.27
CA VAL A 110 -10.47 16.39 6.44
C VAL A 110 -10.70 15.96 4.99
N GLU A 111 -9.79 16.37 4.13
CA GLU A 111 -9.64 15.87 2.77
C GLU A 111 -8.18 15.47 2.50
N THR A 112 -7.94 14.81 1.36
CA THR A 112 -6.62 14.27 1.04
C THR A 112 -6.20 14.64 -0.39
N GLN A 113 -4.94 15.02 -0.56
CA GLN A 113 -4.34 15.29 -1.86
C GLN A 113 -2.99 14.57 -1.98
N SER A 114 -2.64 14.11 -3.19
CA SER A 114 -1.30 13.58 -3.46
C SER A 114 -0.38 14.68 -4.01
N GLU A 115 0.78 14.87 -3.40
CA GLU A 115 1.79 15.86 -3.78
C GLU A 115 3.18 15.25 -4.01
N GLY A 116 4.04 15.97 -4.73
CA GLY A 116 5.36 15.51 -5.15
C GLY A 116 5.33 14.65 -6.43
N SER A 117 6.50 14.10 -6.79
CA SER A 117 6.71 13.23 -7.95
C SER A 117 7.32 11.91 -7.54
N GLU A 118 6.98 10.82 -8.23
CA GLU A 118 7.56 9.50 -7.99
C GLU A 118 9.11 9.56 -8.05
N PRO A 119 9.83 8.92 -7.09
CA PRO A 119 9.35 8.06 -6.01
C PRO A 119 9.00 8.79 -4.70
N ASN A 120 9.17 10.11 -4.65
CA ASN A 120 8.98 10.95 -3.46
C ASN A 120 7.55 11.51 -3.36
N ARG A 121 6.57 10.86 -3.99
CA ARG A 121 5.18 11.32 -3.99
C ARG A 121 4.46 10.82 -2.74
N TYR A 122 3.75 11.70 -2.06
CA TYR A 122 3.13 11.47 -0.75
C TYR A 122 1.68 11.98 -0.72
N VAL A 123 0.97 11.67 0.37
CA VAL A 123 -0.36 12.22 0.64
C VAL A 123 -0.24 13.33 1.67
N VAL A 124 -0.94 14.43 1.42
CA VAL A 124 -1.18 15.52 2.36
C VAL A 124 -2.62 15.39 2.86
N VAL A 125 -2.79 15.42 4.17
CA VAL A 125 -4.10 15.46 4.83
C VAL A 125 -4.38 16.91 5.20
N LEU A 126 -5.49 17.46 4.69
CA LEU A 126 -5.86 18.86 4.81
C LEU A 126 -7.13 18.98 5.66
N PRO A 127 -7.22 19.90 6.63
CA PRO A 127 -8.48 20.19 7.29
C PRO A 127 -9.46 20.80 6.29
N ARG A 128 -10.73 20.35 6.33
CA ARG A 128 -11.79 21.00 5.58
C ARG A 128 -12.08 22.35 6.21
N SER A 129 -12.07 23.40 5.40
CA SER A 129 -12.48 24.72 5.85
C SER A 129 -13.95 24.68 6.26
N SER A 130 -14.25 25.14 7.48
CA SER A 130 -15.62 25.37 7.96
C SER A 130 -16.21 26.64 7.34
N ALA A 131 -16.26 26.69 6.01
CA ALA A 131 -16.84 27.79 5.25
C ALA A 131 -17.68 27.23 4.10
N ASP A 132 -18.92 26.86 4.43
CA ASP A 132 -20.10 26.92 3.56
C ASP A 132 -21.34 27.15 4.43
#